data_AF-A0A1X6WV39-F1
#
_entry.id   AF-A0A1X6WV39-F1
#
_cell.length_a   1.000
_cell.length_b   1.000
_cell.length_c   1.000
_cell.angle_alpha   90.00
_cell.angle_beta   90.00
_cell.angle_gamma   90.00
#
_symmetry.space_group_name_H-M   'P 1'
#
loop_
_entity.id
_entity.type
_entity.pdbx_description
1 polymer ?
#
loop_
_entity_poly.entity_id
_entity_poly.type
_entity_poly.pdbx_seq_one_letter_code
_entity_poly.pdbx_strand_id
1 'polypeptide(L)'
;MSMLTNRYDECLEALSPERAVFEATFRHTESDGSTWIYHLALMGVDGGGLDESHSLDASHASYSRRVKEPGWEELEPMFMLTPTHLGEAMQRWGEIGAADPA
;
A
#
# COMPACT_ATOMS: atom_id res chain seq x y z
N MET A 1 8.18 -8.70 -6.80
CA MET A 1 8.48 -7.67 -5.78
C MET A 1 9.89 -7.07 -5.85
N SER A 2 10.93 -7.76 -6.36
CA SER A 2 12.28 -7.16 -6.48
C SER A 2 12.29 -5.81 -7.22
N MET A 3 11.38 -5.63 -8.18
CA MET A 3 11.18 -4.35 -8.89
C MET A 3 10.87 -3.18 -7.94
N LEU A 4 9.97 -3.37 -6.95
CA LEU A 4 9.63 -2.31 -5.98
C LEU A 4 10.80 -2.02 -5.04
N THR A 5 11.55 -3.05 -4.66
CA THR A 5 12.77 -2.88 -3.86
C THR A 5 13.87 -2.12 -4.63
N ASN A 6 13.96 -2.33 -5.95
CA ASN A 6 14.96 -1.68 -6.80
C ASN A 6 14.57 -0.25 -7.21
N ARG A 7 13.30 0.13 -7.08
CA ARG A 7 12.73 1.44 -7.43
C ARG A 7 12.17 2.15 -6.19
N TYR A 8 12.82 1.94 -5.05
CA TYR A 8 12.29 2.34 -3.75
C TYR A 8 12.02 3.85 -3.65
N ASP A 9 12.91 4.68 -4.21
CA ASP A 9 12.73 6.14 -4.21
C ASP A 9 11.49 6.55 -5.02
N GLU A 10 11.25 5.91 -6.17
CA GLU A 10 10.03 6.15 -6.98
C GLU A 10 8.77 5.71 -6.23
N CYS A 11 8.84 4.64 -5.42
CA CYS A 11 7.74 4.24 -4.55
C CYS A 11 7.47 5.29 -3.45
N LEU A 12 8.50 5.93 -2.90
CA LEU A 12 8.33 7.00 -1.92
C LEU A 12 7.70 8.25 -2.54
N GLU A 13 8.08 8.58 -3.78
CA GLU A 13 7.50 9.70 -4.54
C GLU A 13 6.02 9.49 -4.85
N ALA A 14 5.58 8.24 -5.06
CA ALA A 14 4.19 7.89 -5.34
C ALA A 14 3.25 8.09 -4.13
N LEU A 15 3.76 8.02 -2.89
CA LEU A 15 2.93 8.08 -1.69
C LEU A 15 2.09 9.36 -1.57
N SER A 16 2.64 10.49 -2.01
CA SER A 16 1.96 11.79 -1.96
C SER A 16 0.76 11.86 -2.92
N PRO A 17 0.92 11.65 -4.25
CA PRO A 17 -0.21 11.67 -5.17
C PRO A 17 -1.23 10.55 -4.91
N GLU A 18 -0.80 9.38 -4.42
CA GLU A 18 -1.71 8.28 -4.06
C GLU A 18 -2.45 8.50 -2.73
N ARG A 19 -2.05 9.51 -1.94
CA ARG A 19 -2.51 9.71 -0.56
C ARG A 19 -2.30 8.47 0.31
N ALA A 20 -1.26 7.69 0.02
CA ALA A 20 -0.90 6.48 0.72
C ALA A 20 -0.08 6.84 1.96
N VAL A 21 -0.61 6.55 3.15
CA VAL A 21 0.06 6.79 4.44
C VAL A 21 1.19 5.79 4.63
N PHE A 22 0.93 4.52 4.34
CA PHE A 22 1.95 3.50 4.20
C PHE A 22 1.39 2.29 3.47
N GLU A 23 2.30 1.52 2.88
CA GLU A 23 2.03 0.18 2.39
C GLU A 23 2.98 -0.82 3.04
N ALA A 24 2.47 -2.02 3.31
CA ALA A 24 3.26 -3.12 3.84
C ALA A 24 2.88 -4.41 3.12
N THR A 25 3.89 -5.17 2.71
CA THR A 25 3.69 -6.50 2.13
C THR A 25 4.32 -7.54 3.05
N PHE A 26 3.51 -8.48 3.51
CA PHE A 26 3.90 -9.56 4.40
C PHE A 26 3.95 -10.86 3.60
N ARG A 27 4.95 -11.69 3.89
CA ARG A 27 5.04 -13.04 3.38
C ARG A 27 4.87 -14.02 4.54
N HIS A 28 3.97 -14.97 4.37
CA HIS A 28 3.74 -16.06 5.32
C HIS A 28 3.91 -17.39 4.60
N THR A 29 4.64 -18.32 5.21
CA THR A 29 4.74 -19.69 4.72
C THR A 29 4.13 -20.61 5.76
N GLU A 30 3.11 -21.34 5.36
CA GLU A 30 2.39 -22.27 6.21
C GLU A 30 3.19 -23.56 6.42
N SER A 31 2.76 -24.36 7.40
CA SER A 31 3.43 -25.61 7.76
C SER A 31 3.39 -26.68 6.66
N ASP A 32 2.45 -26.58 5.72
CA ASP A 32 2.34 -27.46 4.55
C ASP A 32 3.23 -27.02 3.37
N GLY A 33 3.94 -25.89 3.51
CA GLY A 33 4.80 -25.31 2.48
C GLY A 33 4.10 -24.28 1.58
N SER A 34 2.79 -24.07 1.73
CA SER A 34 2.04 -23.04 1.02
C SER A 34 2.58 -21.65 1.39
N THR A 35 2.67 -20.74 0.43
CA THR A 35 3.16 -19.37 0.67
C THR A 35 2.08 -18.36 0.30
N TRP A 36 1.74 -17.53 1.27
CA TRP A 36 0.80 -16.42 1.15
C TRP A 36 1.54 -15.09 1.16
N ILE A 37 1.05 -14.15 0.35
CA ILE A 37 1.51 -12.77 0.36
C ILE A 37 0.31 -11.90 0.72
N TYR A 38 0.41 -11.18 1.82
CA TYR A 38 -0.61 -10.22 2.25
C TYR A 38 -0.12 -8.82 1.93
N HIS A 39 -1.00 -8.02 1.32
CA HIS A 39 -0.72 -6.62 1.03
C HIS A 39 -1.68 -5.77 1.85
N LEU A 40 -1.13 -4.87 2.66
CA LEU A 40 -1.84 -3.89 3.46
C LEU A 40 -1.48 -2.51 2.94
N ALA A 41 -2.49 -1.73 2.59
CA ALA A 41 -2.35 -0.32 2.27
C ALA A 41 -3.25 0.50 3.21
N LEU A 42 -2.69 1.54 3.82
CA LEU A 42 -3.45 2.56 4.53
C LEU A 42 -3.42 3.83 3.68
N MET A 43 -4.60 4.27 3.23
CA MET A 43 -4.71 5.40 2.31
C MET A 43 -5.84 6.34 2.73
N GLY A 44 -5.78 7.58 2.22
CA GLY A 44 -6.91 8.50 2.29
C GLY A 44 -8.14 8.01 1.52
N VAL A 45 -9.32 8.52 1.89
CA VAL A 45 -10.59 8.13 1.26
C VAL A 45 -10.64 8.45 -0.24
N ASP A 46 -10.03 9.56 -0.67
CA ASP A 46 -9.88 9.87 -2.10
C ASP A 46 -8.50 9.46 -2.65
N GLY A 47 -7.77 8.60 -1.95
CA GLY A 47 -6.57 7.97 -2.49
C GLY A 47 -6.95 7.07 -3.66
N GLY A 48 -6.48 7.41 -4.85
CA GLY A 48 -6.81 6.68 -6.08
C GLY A 48 -6.21 5.27 -6.16
N GLY A 49 -5.31 4.93 -5.22
CA GLY A 49 -4.43 3.78 -5.34
C GLY A 49 -3.52 3.91 -6.56
N LEU A 50 -3.14 2.77 -7.14
CA LEU A 50 -2.25 2.70 -8.30
C LEU A 50 -2.86 3.40 -9.52
N ASP A 51 -2.18 4.43 -10.04
CA ASP A 51 -2.52 5.07 -11.30
C ASP A 51 -1.78 4.39 -12.45
N GLU A 52 -2.44 3.44 -13.13
CA GLU A 52 -1.83 2.67 -14.22
C GLU A 52 -1.44 3.50 -15.46
N SER A 53 -1.72 4.80 -15.51
CA SER A 53 -1.10 5.70 -16.49
C SER A 53 0.41 5.90 -16.22
N HIS A 54 0.85 5.66 -14.98
CA HIS A 54 2.25 5.66 -14.56
C HIS A 54 2.88 4.26 -14.69
N SER A 55 4.12 4.22 -15.18
CA SER A 55 4.81 2.96 -15.50
C SER A 55 5.10 2.07 -14.28
N LEU A 56 5.32 2.68 -13.11
CA LEU A 56 5.56 1.97 -11.84
C LEU A 56 4.28 1.26 -11.40
N ASP A 57 3.20 2.01 -11.30
CA ASP A 57 1.88 1.59 -10.84
C ASP A 57 1.30 0.53 -11.77
N ALA A 58 1.43 0.69 -13.09
CA ALA A 58 1.06 -0.32 -14.07
C ALA A 58 1.83 -1.64 -13.86
N SER A 59 3.13 -1.55 -13.59
CA SER A 59 3.96 -2.73 -13.31
C SER A 59 3.57 -3.38 -11.98
N HIS A 60 3.23 -2.58 -10.97
CA HIS A 60 2.76 -3.06 -9.67
C HIS A 60 1.41 -3.77 -9.80
N ALA A 61 0.43 -3.12 -10.45
CA ALA A 61 -0.91 -3.67 -10.70
C ALA A 61 -0.85 -4.96 -11.52
N SER A 62 -0.02 -5.00 -12.57
CA SER A 62 0.21 -6.20 -13.38
C SER A 62 0.77 -7.36 -12.55
N TYR A 63 1.80 -7.10 -11.74
CA TYR A 63 2.36 -8.12 -10.86
C TYR A 63 1.31 -8.61 -9.86
N SER A 64 0.59 -7.68 -9.22
CA SER A 64 -0.47 -7.97 -8.25
C SER A 64 -1.49 -8.93 -8.85
N ARG A 65 -2.10 -8.58 -9.98
CA ARG A 65 -3.11 -9.43 -10.66
C ARG A 65 -2.59 -10.82 -11.01
N ARG A 66 -1.32 -10.94 -11.40
CA ARG A 66 -0.72 -12.22 -11.79
C ARG A 66 -0.54 -13.19 -10.61
N VAL A 67 -0.29 -12.67 -9.41
CA VAL A 67 0.04 -13.48 -8.23
C VAL A 67 -1.13 -13.66 -7.28
N LYS A 68 -2.27 -13.04 -7.58
CA LYS A 68 -3.48 -13.17 -6.79
C LYS A 68 -4.17 -14.49 -7.11
N GLU A 69 -4.44 -15.28 -6.07
CA GLU A 69 -5.14 -16.55 -6.18
C GLU A 69 -6.56 -16.34 -6.75
N PRO A 70 -7.06 -17.27 -7.59
CA PRO A 70 -8.46 -17.22 -8.03
C PRO A 70 -9.42 -17.22 -6.84
N GLY A 71 -10.34 -16.25 -6.81
CA GLY A 71 -11.27 -16.09 -5.70
C GLY A 71 -10.70 -15.35 -4.48
N TRP A 72 -9.56 -14.66 -4.62
CA TRP A 72 -9.07 -13.73 -3.60
C TRP A 72 -10.17 -12.74 -3.19
N GLU A 73 -10.29 -12.54 -1.87
CA GLU A 73 -11.17 -11.55 -1.24
C GLU A 73 -10.35 -10.48 -0.52
N GLU A 74 -10.79 -9.22 -0.59
CA GLU A 74 -10.22 -8.17 0.26
C GLU A 74 -10.66 -8.38 1.71
N LEU A 75 -9.69 -8.29 2.63
CA LEU A 75 -9.98 -8.42 4.06
C LEU A 75 -10.67 -7.16 4.56
N GLU A 76 -11.79 -7.32 5.27
CA GLU A 76 -12.48 -6.21 5.91
C GLU A 76 -11.67 -5.68 7.11
N PRO A 77 -11.27 -4.40 7.12
CA PRO A 77 -10.57 -3.82 8.26
C PRO A 77 -11.47 -3.78 9.50
N MET A 78 -11.02 -4.39 10.60
CA MET A 78 -11.82 -4.44 11.84
C MET A 78 -11.50 -3.30 12.83
N PHE A 79 -10.22 -3.04 13.10
CA PHE A 79 -9.80 -1.93 13.97
C PHE A 79 -8.32 -1.61 13.74
N MET A 80 -7.94 -0.35 14.03
CA MET A 80 -6.56 0.12 14.04
C MET A 80 -6.30 0.87 15.35
N LEU A 81 -5.20 0.57 16.04
CA LEU A 81 -4.76 1.30 17.22
C LEU A 81 -3.59 2.20 16.83
N THR A 82 -3.74 3.50 17.06
CA THR A 82 -2.68 4.49 16.83
C THR A 82 -2.70 5.55 17.94
N PRO A 83 -1.55 5.97 18.47
CA PRO A 83 -1.48 7.17 19.30
C PRO A 83 -2.12 8.37 18.59
N THR A 84 -2.87 9.20 19.30
CA THR A 84 -3.65 10.31 18.73
C THR A 84 -2.83 11.20 17.79
N HIS A 85 -1.65 11.64 18.22
CA HIS A 85 -0.79 12.52 17.42
C HIS A 85 -0.30 11.88 16.11
N LEU A 86 -0.12 10.55 16.08
CA LEU A 86 0.21 9.84 14.84
C LEU A 86 -1.03 9.68 13.96
N GLY A 87 -2.18 9.37 14.55
CA GLY A 87 -3.45 9.29 13.84
C GLY A 87 -3.82 10.59 13.13
N GLU A 88 -3.66 11.74 13.80
CA GLU A 88 -3.90 13.06 13.22
C GLU A 88 -2.96 13.35 12.04
N ALA A 89 -1.67 13.03 12.19
CA ALA A 89 -0.70 13.18 11.11
C ALA A 89 -1.02 12.28 9.89
N MET A 90 -1.37 11.01 10.15
CA MET A 90 -1.78 10.06 9.10
C MET A 90 -3.05 10.52 8.38
N GLN A 91 -4.06 10.98 9.13
CA GLN A 91 -5.30 11.49 8.56
C GLN A 91 -5.02 12.69 7.65
N ARG A 92 -4.23 13.65 8.14
CA ARG A 92 -3.85 14.83 7.35
C ARG A 92 -3.10 14.45 6.08
N TRP A 93 -2.15 13.53 6.17
CA TRP A 93 -1.48 12.99 4.99
C TRP A 93 -2.49 12.36 4.01
N GLY A 94 -3.42 11.54 4.50
CA GLY A 94 -4.47 10.95 3.68
C GLY A 94 -5.42 11.98 3.03
N GLU A 95 -5.56 13.17 3.60
CA GLU A 95 -6.41 14.22 3.04
C GLU A 95 -5.71 14.98 1.89
N ILE A 96 -4.41 15.30 2.05
CA ILE A 96 -3.72 16.24 1.14
C ILE A 96 -2.42 15.72 0.52
N GLY A 97 -1.92 14.56 0.94
CA GLY A 97 -0.67 13.97 0.45
C GLY A 97 0.60 14.74 0.84
N ALA A 98 0.56 15.56 1.90
CA ALA A 98 1.68 16.43 2.28
C ALA A 98 1.95 16.39 3.78
N ALA A 99 3.23 16.45 4.15
CA ALA A 99 3.66 16.62 5.52
C ALA A 99 3.40 18.07 6.00
N ASP A 100 3.24 18.25 7.31
CA ASP A 100 3.19 19.58 7.89
C ASP A 100 4.52 20.32 7.69
N PRO A 101 4.50 21.62 7.32
CA PRO A 101 5.71 22.43 7.33
C PRO A 101 6.25 22.47 8.76
N ALA A 102 7.53 22.13 8.90
CA ALA A 102 8.25 22.15 10.17
C ALA A 102 8.38 23.56 10.77
#